data_AF-A0A948AKE9-F1
#
_entry.id   AF-A0A948AKE9-F1
#
_cell.length_a   1.000
_cell.length_b   1.000
_cell.length_c   1.000
_cell.angle_alpha   90.00
_cell.angle_beta   90.00
_cell.angle_gamma   90.00
#
_symmetry.space_group_name_H-M   'P 1'
#
loop_
_entity.id
_entity.type
_entity.pdbx_description
1 polymer ?
#
loop_
_entity_poly.entity_id
_entity_poly.type
_entity_poly.pdbx_seq_one_letter_code
_entity_poly.pdbx_strand_id
1 'polypeptide(L)'
;VHALDAKEWLMTAGGLDEAEIAIKTAETNDLAAPENQDLLSPTNRVRVIVTKQALQEGWDCPFAYVLCALAASQNLSAMTQLVGRILRQPHAQKTGVPLLDESYVLTHHADTAEVVEAIKRGLEADGMGDLVREIRTPDSSNPREPRKVARRDLFARTQIYLPKVLRVADGAVRELDYEEDILFALDWLGLDVSALVAEIPANAQAAEHQLRRFRLSDEGDERVMADLAGESPEARGFDMAQAVRMVTDIVPNAWWARAIVGDVVAGLAARGFDDARLGELSGLIVETLRAWLAGVRNAKAEALFRAEVAAGRIQFRLRTDGHNWKMPFEAETYEPAGADQLVGGDGQALRKSLFAPIYRGDFSSQDERDIAVYLDSEKALSWWHRNVARLHYAISGWRREKVYPDFIFAVQHGETDKKLMVLEMKGEHLAGNDDTEYKKALLRLMTESFAIEQVERVGELELVGTNGTAVACDLVLMPAWKTRLPEFTA
;
A
#
# COMPACT_ATOMS: atom_id res chain seq x y z
N VAL A 1 30.01 14.89 1.80
CA VAL A 1 29.90 16.06 0.88
C VAL A 1 29.07 17.12 1.57
N HIS A 2 29.57 18.36 1.69
CA HIS A 2 28.78 19.47 2.25
C HIS A 2 27.82 20.05 1.19
N ALA A 3 26.74 20.72 1.61
CA ALA A 3 25.74 21.27 0.68
C ALA A 3 26.33 22.37 -0.23
N LEU A 4 27.27 23.16 0.31
CA LEU A 4 27.97 24.19 -0.45
C LEU A 4 28.95 23.58 -1.47
N ASP A 5 29.68 22.53 -1.11
CA ASP A 5 30.55 21.81 -2.05
C ASP A 5 29.75 21.24 -3.23
N ALA A 6 28.55 20.72 -2.95
CA ALA A 6 27.65 20.21 -3.98
C ALA A 6 27.15 21.36 -4.89
N LYS A 7 26.77 22.52 -4.33
CA LYS A 7 26.38 23.70 -5.12
C LYS A 7 27.54 24.19 -6.00
N GLU A 8 28.73 24.32 -5.44
CA GLU A 8 29.93 24.76 -6.18
C GLU A 8 30.27 23.81 -7.34
N TRP A 9 30.18 22.50 -7.10
CA TRP A 9 30.40 21.50 -8.14
C TRP A 9 29.31 21.57 -9.23
N LEU A 10 28.04 21.72 -8.86
CA LEU A 10 26.93 21.87 -9.80
C LEU A 10 27.04 23.11 -10.67
N MET A 11 27.59 24.21 -10.13
CA MET A 11 27.87 25.42 -10.91
C MET A 11 29.08 25.25 -11.82
N THR A 12 30.17 24.68 -11.30
CA THR A 12 31.46 24.63 -12.00
C THR A 12 31.52 23.51 -13.03
N ALA A 13 31.17 22.29 -12.62
CA ALA A 13 31.23 21.08 -13.44
C ALA A 13 29.85 20.70 -14.01
N GLY A 14 28.77 20.99 -13.28
CA GLY A 14 27.40 20.73 -13.71
C GLY A 14 26.83 21.77 -14.67
N GLY A 15 27.47 22.94 -14.80
CA GLY A 15 27.07 24.01 -15.73
C GLY A 15 25.73 24.68 -15.40
N LEU A 16 25.25 24.56 -14.16
CA LEU A 16 24.00 25.17 -13.70
C LEU A 16 24.22 26.60 -13.21
N ASP A 17 23.26 27.47 -13.49
CA ASP A 17 23.25 28.82 -12.91
C ASP A 17 22.86 28.78 -11.43
N GLU A 18 23.27 29.80 -10.67
CA GLU A 18 22.89 29.92 -9.26
C GLU A 18 21.37 29.91 -9.04
N ALA A 19 20.60 30.51 -9.95
CA ALA A 19 19.13 30.53 -9.89
C ALA A 19 18.47 29.16 -10.15
N GLU A 20 19.24 28.17 -10.62
CA GLU A 20 18.77 26.80 -10.86
C GLU A 20 19.04 25.86 -9.67
N ILE A 21 19.78 26.33 -8.66
CA ILE A 21 20.18 25.54 -7.50
C ILE A 21 19.63 26.19 -6.23
N ALA A 22 18.79 25.48 -5.50
CA ALA A 22 18.29 25.91 -4.19
C ALA A 22 18.93 25.07 -3.07
N ILE A 23 19.39 25.73 -2.00
CA ILE A 23 19.82 25.07 -0.78
C ILE A 23 18.69 25.10 0.25
N LYS A 24 18.34 23.92 0.76
CA LYS A 24 17.42 23.75 1.88
C LYS A 24 18.08 22.96 3.00
N THR A 25 18.68 23.68 3.93
CA THR A 25 19.26 23.15 5.18
C THR A 25 18.55 23.78 6.38
N ALA A 26 18.93 23.40 7.60
CA ALA A 26 18.45 24.09 8.80
C ALA A 26 18.91 25.57 8.86
N GLU A 27 19.98 25.92 8.14
CA GLU A 27 20.63 27.23 8.19
C GLU A 27 20.28 28.10 6.96
N THR A 28 19.91 27.49 5.83
CA THR A 28 19.65 28.18 4.56
C THR A 28 18.38 27.63 3.94
N ASN A 29 17.48 28.53 3.52
CA ASN A 29 16.24 28.16 2.86
C ASN A 29 16.00 29.05 1.63
N ASP A 30 16.64 28.69 0.53
CA ASP A 30 16.51 29.41 -0.74
C ASP A 30 15.10 29.28 -1.35
N LEU A 31 14.26 28.39 -0.81
CA LEU A 31 12.87 28.17 -1.23
C LEU A 31 11.86 29.07 -0.51
N ALA A 32 12.27 29.82 0.51
CA ALA A 32 11.37 30.71 1.26
C ALA A 32 11.17 32.10 0.62
N ALA A 33 12.02 32.50 -0.33
CA ALA A 33 11.99 33.84 -0.90
C ALA A 33 12.10 33.79 -2.44
N PRO A 34 11.16 34.40 -3.20
CA PRO A 34 9.91 35.03 -2.74
C PRO A 34 8.94 33.98 -2.13
N GLU A 35 8.16 34.38 -1.14
CA GLU A 35 7.30 33.50 -0.32
C GLU A 35 6.61 32.41 -1.13
N ASN A 36 6.81 31.15 -0.73
CA ASN A 36 6.20 29.97 -1.34
C ASN A 36 6.39 29.92 -2.86
N GLN A 37 7.64 29.99 -3.33
CA GLN A 37 7.98 29.82 -4.74
C GLN A 37 7.22 28.59 -5.28
N ASP A 38 6.28 28.84 -6.20
CA ASP A 38 5.52 27.77 -6.83
C ASP A 38 6.48 26.97 -7.71
N LEU A 39 6.97 25.88 -7.16
CA LEU A 39 7.92 25.02 -7.85
C LEU A 39 7.30 24.34 -9.08
N LEU A 40 5.97 24.24 -9.14
CA LEU A 40 5.21 23.73 -10.28
C LEU A 40 4.99 24.79 -11.37
N SER A 41 5.33 26.06 -11.10
CA SER A 41 5.21 27.12 -12.09
C SER A 41 6.10 26.83 -13.31
N PRO A 42 5.60 26.95 -14.55
CA PRO A 42 6.40 26.82 -15.76
C PRO A 42 7.56 27.83 -15.85
N THR A 43 7.48 28.93 -15.09
CA THR A 43 8.52 29.97 -15.04
C THR A 43 9.55 29.74 -13.93
N ASN A 44 9.40 28.69 -13.11
CA ASN A 44 10.36 28.35 -12.07
C ASN A 44 11.67 27.83 -12.69
N ARG A 45 12.79 28.39 -12.24
CA ARG A 45 14.13 28.05 -12.75
C ARG A 45 14.81 26.96 -11.93
N VAL A 46 14.36 26.68 -10.71
CA VAL A 46 15.01 25.70 -9.82
C VAL A 46 14.97 24.31 -10.47
N ARG A 47 16.14 23.71 -10.65
CA ARG A 47 16.35 22.36 -11.21
C ARG A 47 16.93 21.39 -10.19
N VAL A 48 17.74 21.89 -9.26
CA VAL A 48 18.40 21.06 -8.25
C VAL A 48 18.16 21.64 -6.87
N ILE A 49 17.87 20.77 -5.91
CA ILE A 49 17.71 21.15 -4.52
C ILE A 49 18.69 20.34 -3.68
N VAL A 50 19.55 21.03 -2.95
CA VAL A 50 20.57 20.42 -2.09
C VAL A 50 20.13 20.51 -0.63
N THR A 51 20.06 19.36 0.04
CA THR A 51 19.63 19.28 1.45
C THR A 51 20.47 18.31 2.28
N LYS A 52 20.57 18.58 3.60
CA LYS A 52 21.26 17.75 4.59
C LYS A 52 20.29 16.91 5.45
N GLN A 53 19.11 17.45 5.77
CA GLN A 53 18.10 16.84 6.64
C GLN A 53 16.65 17.28 6.34
N ALA A 54 16.35 17.77 5.13
CA ALA A 54 15.00 18.24 4.81
C ALA A 54 14.32 17.33 3.80
N LEU A 55 13.56 16.38 4.33
CA LEU A 55 12.39 15.72 3.72
C LEU A 55 11.57 14.97 4.81
N GLN A 56 11.83 15.18 6.10
CA GLN A 56 11.01 14.67 7.21
C GLN A 56 9.84 15.63 7.53
N GLU A 57 10.05 16.94 7.40
CA GLU A 57 9.04 17.98 7.60
C GLU A 57 8.29 18.27 6.29
N GLY A 58 7.11 17.68 6.08
CA GLY A 58 6.06 18.25 5.23
C GLY A 58 6.35 18.61 3.76
N TRP A 59 7.44 18.12 3.14
CA TRP A 59 7.78 18.40 1.75
C TRP A 59 7.00 17.52 0.76
N ASP A 60 6.23 18.14 -0.15
CA ASP A 60 5.58 17.48 -1.29
C ASP A 60 6.06 18.13 -2.60
N CYS A 61 6.90 17.43 -3.37
CA CYS A 61 7.44 17.90 -4.65
C CYS A 61 7.18 16.83 -5.70
N PRO A 62 6.01 16.85 -6.35
CA PRO A 62 5.61 15.80 -7.28
C PRO A 62 6.34 15.86 -8.63
N PHE A 63 7.32 16.75 -8.80
CA PHE A 63 8.17 16.85 -10.00
C PHE A 63 9.62 16.41 -9.76
N ALA A 64 9.95 15.90 -8.56
CA ALA A 64 11.29 15.41 -8.27
C ALA A 64 11.53 14.05 -8.94
N TYR A 65 12.22 14.03 -10.07
CA TYR A 65 12.54 12.79 -10.81
C TYR A 65 13.85 12.12 -10.37
N VAL A 66 14.79 12.86 -9.78
CA VAL A 66 16.13 12.35 -9.44
C VAL A 66 16.46 12.66 -7.98
N LEU A 67 16.73 11.62 -7.20
CA LEU A 67 17.23 11.69 -5.84
C LEU A 67 18.69 11.25 -5.80
N CYS A 68 19.59 12.14 -5.36
CA CYS A 68 21.01 11.83 -5.21
C CYS A 68 21.41 11.79 -3.73
N ALA A 69 21.66 10.59 -3.21
CA ALA A 69 22.14 10.36 -1.86
C ALA A 69 23.68 10.35 -1.83
N LEU A 70 24.26 11.52 -1.53
CA LEU A 70 25.71 11.75 -1.48
C LEU A 70 26.35 11.38 -0.13
N ALA A 71 25.55 11.13 0.90
CA ALA A 71 26.03 10.76 2.23
C ALA A 71 25.84 9.25 2.45
N ALA A 72 26.84 8.61 3.05
CA ALA A 72 26.75 7.25 3.57
C ALA A 72 25.83 7.22 4.81
N SER A 73 24.54 7.51 4.63
CA SER A 73 23.58 7.55 5.71
C SER A 73 23.21 6.12 6.09
N GLN A 74 23.66 5.67 7.25
CA GLN A 74 23.22 4.39 7.86
C GLN A 74 21.73 4.38 8.25
N ASN A 75 20.99 5.46 7.96
CA ASN A 75 19.58 5.59 8.32
C ASN A 75 18.67 5.25 7.12
N LEU A 76 18.44 3.93 6.93
CA LEU A 76 17.57 3.35 5.90
C LEU A 76 16.11 3.84 5.97
N SER A 77 15.62 4.16 7.18
CA SER A 77 14.25 4.61 7.39
C SER A 77 13.98 5.98 6.76
N ALA A 78 14.95 6.90 6.88
CA ALA A 78 14.88 8.21 6.26
C ALA A 78 14.83 8.07 4.74
N MET A 79 15.72 7.23 4.16
CA MET A 79 15.80 7.02 2.71
C MET A 79 14.48 6.49 2.11
N THR A 80 13.82 5.55 2.77
CA THR A 80 12.51 5.02 2.34
C THR A 80 11.46 6.12 2.27
N GLN A 81 11.41 7.01 3.26
CA GLN A 81 10.51 8.16 3.27
C GLN A 81 10.86 9.18 2.17
N LEU A 82 12.14 9.36 1.81
CA LEU A 82 12.55 10.20 0.68
C LEU A 82 12.06 9.60 -0.64
N VAL A 83 12.25 8.30 -0.82
CA VAL A 83 11.84 7.58 -2.03
C VAL A 83 10.33 7.64 -2.21
N GLY A 84 9.54 7.44 -1.15
CA GLY A 84 8.08 7.57 -1.21
C GLY A 84 7.58 8.97 -1.63
N ARG A 85 8.40 10.02 -1.49
CA ARG A 85 8.04 11.39 -1.88
C ARG A 85 8.36 11.73 -3.33
N ILE A 86 9.34 11.04 -3.94
CA ILE A 86 9.73 11.25 -5.35
C ILE A 86 9.02 10.31 -6.33
N LEU A 87 8.32 9.29 -5.84
CA LEU A 87 7.55 8.32 -6.65
C LEU A 87 6.21 8.88 -7.16
N ARG A 88 5.89 10.13 -6.87
CA ARG A 88 4.65 10.77 -7.28
C ARG A 88 4.81 11.37 -8.67
N GLN A 89 3.86 11.07 -9.55
CA GLN A 89 3.77 11.73 -10.86
C GLN A 89 3.22 13.15 -10.72
N PRO A 90 3.74 14.15 -11.46
CA PRO A 90 3.13 15.47 -11.53
C PRO A 90 1.67 15.34 -11.97
N HIS A 91 0.76 15.98 -11.25
CA HIS A 91 -0.69 15.93 -11.50
C HIS A 91 -1.31 14.51 -11.45
N ALA A 92 -0.60 13.50 -10.93
CA ALA A 92 -1.02 12.10 -10.88
C ALA A 92 -1.41 11.51 -12.25
N GLN A 93 -0.80 11.99 -13.34
CA GLN A 93 -1.03 11.49 -14.70
C GLN A 93 0.27 11.04 -15.35
N LYS A 94 0.21 9.99 -16.19
CA LYS A 94 1.35 9.57 -17.01
C LYS A 94 1.59 10.57 -18.13
N THR A 95 2.85 10.91 -18.35
CA THR A 95 3.28 11.79 -19.44
C THR A 95 3.32 11.08 -20.80
N GLY A 96 3.32 9.74 -20.79
CA GLY A 96 3.46 8.92 -22.01
C GLY A 96 4.92 8.81 -22.49
N VAL A 97 5.86 9.42 -21.77
CA VAL A 97 7.30 9.32 -22.01
C VAL A 97 7.89 8.48 -20.87
N PRO A 98 8.35 7.24 -21.14
CA PRO A 98 8.80 6.33 -20.08
C PRO A 98 9.86 6.91 -19.13
N LEU A 99 10.80 7.70 -19.66
CA LEU A 99 11.86 8.34 -18.88
C LEU A 99 11.35 9.41 -17.89
N LEU A 100 10.17 9.99 -18.15
CA LEU A 100 9.52 10.97 -17.27
C LEU A 100 8.48 10.29 -16.37
N ASP A 101 8.07 9.06 -16.69
CA ASP A 101 7.15 8.27 -15.87
C ASP A 101 7.89 7.47 -14.78
N GLU A 102 9.22 7.65 -14.63
CA GLU A 102 10.11 6.93 -13.72
C GLU A 102 10.86 7.89 -12.76
N SER A 103 11.26 7.39 -11.58
CA SER A 103 12.09 8.13 -10.61
C SER A 103 13.44 7.44 -10.43
N TYR A 104 14.53 8.21 -10.36
CA TYR A 104 15.91 7.74 -10.30
C TYR A 104 16.52 8.00 -8.94
N VAL A 105 17.10 6.98 -8.31
CA VAL A 105 17.82 7.10 -7.03
C VAL A 105 19.29 6.75 -7.24
N LEU A 106 20.17 7.71 -6.99
CA LEU A 106 21.62 7.59 -7.11
C LEU A 106 22.23 7.53 -5.71
N THR A 107 22.96 6.46 -5.39
CA THR A 107 23.55 6.26 -4.05
C THR A 107 25.04 5.97 -4.14
N HIS A 108 25.84 6.54 -3.23
CA HIS A 108 27.27 6.29 -3.14
C HIS A 108 27.57 5.21 -2.07
N HIS A 109 27.27 3.94 -2.35
CA HIS A 109 27.63 2.78 -1.51
C HIS A 109 28.23 1.66 -2.36
N ALA A 110 29.16 0.88 -1.78
CA ALA A 110 29.78 -0.28 -2.43
C ALA A 110 28.85 -1.50 -2.54
N ASP A 111 27.73 -1.50 -1.80
CA ASP A 111 26.72 -2.58 -1.79
C ASP A 111 25.31 -2.02 -2.09
N THR A 112 25.10 -1.58 -3.33
CA THR A 112 23.81 -1.10 -3.86
C THR A 112 22.65 -2.07 -3.59
N ALA A 113 22.94 -3.38 -3.51
CA ALA A 113 21.95 -4.43 -3.24
C ALA A 113 21.30 -4.30 -1.85
N GLU A 114 22.08 -4.01 -0.80
CA GLU A 114 21.54 -3.91 0.57
C GLU A 114 20.60 -2.70 0.74
N VAL A 115 20.93 -1.59 0.07
CA VAL A 115 20.14 -0.35 0.08
C VAL A 115 18.84 -0.56 -0.70
N VAL A 116 18.88 -1.24 -1.84
CA VAL A 116 17.68 -1.60 -2.61
C VAL A 116 16.77 -2.51 -1.79
N GLU A 117 17.29 -3.58 -1.18
CA GLU A 117 16.50 -4.48 -0.33
C GLU A 117 15.92 -3.81 0.91
N ALA A 118 16.58 -2.77 1.42
CA ALA A 118 16.05 -1.93 2.48
C ALA A 118 14.87 -1.05 2.03
N ILE A 119 15.02 -0.38 0.87
CA ILE A 119 13.95 0.42 0.28
C ILE A 119 12.75 -0.47 -0.06
N LYS A 120 12.99 -1.67 -0.60
CA LYS A 120 11.94 -2.66 -0.88
C LYS A 120 11.14 -3.02 0.37
N ARG A 121 11.83 -3.45 1.44
CA ARG A 121 11.18 -3.79 2.71
C ARG A 121 10.44 -2.61 3.33
N GLY A 122 10.99 -1.40 3.23
CA GLY A 122 10.34 -0.19 3.72
C GLY A 122 9.06 0.15 2.95
N LEU A 123 9.12 0.10 1.61
CA LEU A 123 7.95 0.31 0.76
C LEU A 123 6.89 -0.78 0.95
N GLU A 124 7.29 -2.04 1.12
CA GLU A 124 6.38 -3.14 1.45
C GLU A 124 5.66 -2.93 2.79
N ALA A 125 6.40 -2.50 3.83
CA ALA A 125 5.83 -2.19 5.14
C ALA A 125 4.83 -1.02 5.08
N ASP A 126 5.05 -0.05 4.19
CA ASP A 126 4.17 1.10 3.94
C ASP A 126 3.02 0.79 2.95
N GLY A 127 2.83 -0.48 2.54
CA GLY A 127 1.73 -0.91 1.65
C GLY A 127 1.96 -0.66 0.16
N MET A 128 3.19 -0.35 -0.24
CA MET A 128 3.62 0.02 -1.60
C MET A 128 4.36 -1.12 -2.34
N GLY A 129 4.08 -2.38 -1.99
CA GLY A 129 4.80 -3.57 -2.49
C GLY A 129 4.81 -3.81 -4.01
N ASP A 130 4.00 -3.11 -4.81
CA ASP A 130 4.09 -3.21 -6.28
C ASP A 130 5.15 -2.30 -6.88
N LEU A 131 5.43 -1.14 -6.27
CA LEU A 131 6.53 -0.24 -6.70
C LEU A 131 7.88 -0.93 -6.56
N VAL A 132 7.98 -1.89 -5.64
CA VAL A 132 9.13 -2.77 -5.40
C VAL A 132 9.47 -3.65 -6.61
N ARG A 133 8.46 -4.05 -7.39
CA ARG A 133 8.65 -4.86 -8.61
C ARG A 133 9.17 -4.02 -9.79
N GLU A 134 8.97 -2.71 -9.74
CA GLU A 134 9.39 -1.76 -10.77
C GLU A 134 10.79 -1.15 -10.49
N ILE A 135 11.43 -1.48 -9.36
CA ILE A 135 12.77 -1.00 -9.03
C ILE A 135 13.80 -1.65 -9.97
N ARG A 136 14.28 -0.86 -10.94
CA ARG A 136 15.32 -1.26 -11.89
C ARG A 136 16.71 -0.99 -11.33
N THR A 137 17.60 -1.98 -11.39
CA THR A 137 19.03 -1.83 -11.04
C THR A 137 19.88 -1.73 -12.30
N PRO A 138 21.04 -1.03 -12.26
CA PRO A 138 21.93 -0.90 -13.43
C PRO A 138 22.45 -2.24 -13.96
N ASP A 139 22.56 -3.25 -13.07
CA ASP A 139 22.99 -4.62 -13.43
C ASP A 139 21.86 -5.49 -14.00
N SER A 140 20.61 -4.99 -14.02
CA SER A 140 19.51 -5.67 -14.71
C SER A 140 19.63 -5.41 -16.22
N SER A 141 20.42 -6.25 -16.88
CA SER A 141 20.52 -6.24 -18.34
C SER A 141 19.16 -6.55 -18.98
N ASN A 142 18.59 -5.50 -19.58
CA ASN A 142 17.35 -5.37 -20.34
C ASN A 142 16.05 -5.12 -19.54
N PRO A 143 15.33 -4.00 -19.81
CA PRO A 143 13.93 -3.87 -19.43
C PRO A 143 13.14 -4.97 -20.15
N ARG A 144 12.52 -5.87 -19.39
CA ARG A 144 11.62 -6.89 -19.96
C ARG A 144 10.23 -6.29 -20.06
N GLU A 145 9.83 -5.90 -21.26
CA GLU A 145 8.43 -5.57 -21.53
C GLU A 145 7.55 -6.79 -21.23
N PRO A 146 6.35 -6.60 -20.62
CA PRO A 146 5.45 -7.71 -20.32
C PRO A 146 5.04 -8.40 -21.62
N ARG A 147 5.26 -9.71 -21.67
CA ARG A 147 4.81 -10.55 -22.77
C ARG A 147 3.46 -11.16 -22.43
N LYS A 148 2.58 -11.22 -23.43
CA LYS A 148 1.28 -11.88 -23.28
C LYS A 148 1.40 -13.39 -23.43
N VAL A 149 0.72 -14.11 -22.56
CA VAL A 149 0.47 -15.55 -22.65
C VAL A 149 -1.03 -15.79 -22.82
N ALA A 150 -1.39 -16.59 -23.80
CA ALA A 150 -2.79 -16.92 -24.07
C ALA A 150 -3.29 -18.01 -23.12
N ARG A 151 -4.61 -18.14 -23.03
CA ARG A 151 -5.20 -19.36 -22.46
C ARG A 151 -4.79 -20.59 -23.25
N ARG A 152 -4.69 -21.72 -22.54
CA ARG A 152 -4.53 -23.02 -23.19
C ARG A 152 -5.72 -23.30 -24.11
N ASP A 153 -5.50 -24.07 -25.16
CA ASP A 153 -6.53 -24.45 -26.15
C ASP A 153 -7.78 -25.05 -25.49
N LEU A 154 -7.59 -25.86 -24.44
CA LEU A 154 -8.68 -26.46 -23.66
C LEU A 154 -9.64 -25.41 -23.06
N PHE A 155 -9.16 -24.20 -22.78
CA PHE A 155 -9.90 -23.12 -22.12
C PHE A 155 -10.09 -21.87 -23.00
N ALA A 156 -9.69 -21.94 -24.28
CA ALA A 156 -9.67 -20.80 -25.19
C ALA A 156 -11.04 -20.14 -25.39
N ARG A 157 -12.14 -20.90 -25.27
CA ARG A 157 -13.52 -20.42 -25.44
C ARG A 157 -14.32 -20.33 -24.14
N THR A 158 -13.79 -20.86 -23.04
CA THR A 158 -14.50 -20.95 -21.76
C THR A 158 -14.75 -19.56 -21.21
N GLN A 159 -15.99 -19.19 -20.90
CA GLN A 159 -16.27 -17.94 -20.19
C GLN A 159 -16.22 -18.20 -18.69
N ILE A 160 -15.35 -17.49 -17.96
CA ILE A 160 -15.22 -17.63 -16.51
C ILE A 160 -15.56 -16.27 -15.91
N TYR A 161 -16.56 -16.25 -15.02
CA TYR A 161 -17.02 -15.08 -14.32
C TYR A 161 -16.83 -15.27 -12.82
N LEU A 162 -16.36 -14.22 -12.15
CA LEU A 162 -16.23 -14.15 -10.70
C LEU A 162 -17.18 -13.08 -10.16
N PRO A 163 -17.80 -13.33 -8.99
CA PRO A 163 -18.63 -12.33 -8.32
C PRO A 163 -17.80 -11.08 -7.97
N LYS A 164 -18.43 -9.91 -7.96
CA LYS A 164 -17.84 -8.68 -7.41
C LYS A 164 -18.56 -8.31 -6.12
N VAL A 165 -17.92 -7.51 -5.27
CA VAL A 165 -18.60 -6.85 -4.15
C VAL A 165 -19.22 -5.56 -4.67
N LEU A 166 -20.55 -5.53 -4.70
CA LEU A 166 -21.33 -4.48 -5.35
C LEU A 166 -22.22 -3.75 -4.34
N ARG A 167 -22.39 -2.45 -4.55
CA ARG A 167 -23.40 -1.63 -3.89
C ARG A 167 -24.69 -1.68 -4.72
N VAL A 168 -25.80 -1.96 -4.05
CA VAL A 168 -27.15 -1.98 -4.63
C VAL A 168 -28.04 -0.98 -3.93
N ALA A 169 -28.33 0.14 -4.59
CA ALA A 169 -29.15 1.24 -4.07
C ALA A 169 -30.12 1.72 -5.15
N ASP A 170 -31.39 1.93 -4.80
CA ASP A 170 -32.40 2.54 -5.67
C ASP A 170 -32.49 1.92 -7.09
N GLY A 171 -32.28 0.60 -7.18
CA GLY A 171 -32.29 -0.15 -8.44
C GLY A 171 -31.01 -0.03 -9.28
N ALA A 172 -30.02 0.75 -8.85
CA ALA A 172 -28.70 0.82 -9.46
C ALA A 172 -27.73 -0.18 -8.81
N VAL A 173 -26.91 -0.80 -9.65
CA VAL A 173 -25.86 -1.73 -9.24
C VAL A 173 -24.52 -1.17 -9.71
N ARG A 174 -23.60 -0.94 -8.77
CA ARG A 174 -22.22 -0.52 -9.08
C ARG A 174 -21.22 -1.22 -8.18
N GLU A 175 -19.94 -1.15 -8.55
CA GLU A 175 -18.88 -1.59 -7.64
C GLU A 175 -18.92 -0.78 -6.34
N LEU A 176 -18.64 -1.45 -5.23
CA LEU A 176 -18.51 -0.82 -3.93
C LEU A 176 -17.34 0.17 -3.97
N ASP A 177 -17.60 1.40 -3.54
CA ASP A 177 -16.58 2.42 -3.31
C ASP A 177 -16.41 2.61 -1.79
N TYR A 178 -15.19 2.40 -1.29
CA TYR A 178 -14.94 2.47 0.15
C TYR A 178 -15.17 3.87 0.72
N GLU A 179 -14.81 4.92 -0.02
CA GLU A 179 -14.92 6.29 0.49
C GLU A 179 -16.40 6.71 0.55
N GLU A 180 -17.13 6.48 -0.55
CA GLU A 180 -18.54 6.86 -0.67
C GLU A 180 -19.46 6.00 0.19
N ASP A 181 -19.31 4.67 0.14
CA ASP A 181 -20.28 3.74 0.74
C ASP A 181 -19.99 3.41 2.19
N ILE A 182 -18.73 3.52 2.62
CA ILE A 182 -18.30 3.11 3.95
C ILE A 182 -17.80 4.31 4.75
N LEU A 183 -16.73 4.98 4.32
CA LEU A 183 -16.04 6.00 5.12
C LEU A 183 -16.95 7.21 5.43
N PHE A 184 -17.66 7.73 4.42
CA PHE A 184 -18.55 8.88 4.61
C PHE A 184 -19.85 8.57 5.33
N ALA A 185 -20.20 7.28 5.45
CA ALA A 185 -21.36 6.83 6.22
C ALA A 185 -21.05 6.61 7.71
N LEU A 186 -19.78 6.71 8.12
CA LEU A 186 -19.40 6.54 9.53
C LEU A 186 -19.80 7.76 10.37
N ASP A 187 -20.46 7.50 11.49
CA ASP A 187 -20.75 8.52 12.50
C ASP A 187 -19.58 8.68 13.47
N TRP A 188 -19.06 9.91 13.54
CA TRP A 188 -17.92 10.33 14.35
C TRP A 188 -18.32 11.18 15.57
N LEU A 189 -19.60 11.46 15.76
CA LEU A 189 -20.09 12.27 16.87
C LEU A 189 -20.14 11.47 18.17
N GLY A 190 -19.82 12.13 19.29
CA GLY A 190 -20.00 11.58 20.64
C GLY A 190 -19.12 10.38 20.96
N LEU A 191 -17.93 10.28 20.36
CA LEU A 191 -16.98 9.23 20.71
C LEU A 191 -16.49 9.39 22.15
N ASP A 192 -16.47 8.31 22.91
CA ASP A 192 -15.88 8.29 24.25
C ASP A 192 -14.35 8.18 24.15
N VAL A 193 -13.67 9.30 24.38
CA VAL A 193 -12.20 9.38 24.36
C VAL A 193 -11.56 9.01 25.70
N SER A 194 -12.33 8.62 26.73
CA SER A 194 -11.80 8.41 28.09
C SER A 194 -10.72 7.33 28.15
N ALA A 195 -10.88 6.24 27.38
CA ALA A 195 -9.89 5.18 27.30
C ALA A 195 -8.57 5.63 26.66
N LEU A 196 -8.66 6.38 25.55
CA LEU A 196 -7.51 7.00 24.89
C LEU A 196 -6.80 7.99 25.81
N VAL A 197 -7.58 8.85 26.48
CA VAL A 197 -7.05 9.82 27.43
C VAL A 197 -6.31 9.10 28.55
N ALA A 198 -6.79 7.95 29.04
CA ALA A 198 -6.12 7.19 30.10
C ALA A 198 -4.81 6.51 29.65
N GLU A 199 -4.69 6.15 28.36
CA GLU A 199 -3.50 5.49 27.78
C GLU A 199 -2.27 6.41 27.78
N ILE A 200 -2.47 7.72 27.65
CA ILE A 200 -1.38 8.70 27.61
C ILE A 200 -0.73 8.80 29.01
N PRO A 201 0.57 8.47 29.17
CA PRO A 201 1.23 8.46 30.48
C PRO A 201 1.45 9.89 31.01
N ALA A 202 1.12 10.13 32.28
CA ALA A 202 1.39 11.42 32.92
C ALA A 202 2.90 11.74 33.01
N ASN A 203 3.74 10.71 33.08
CA ASN A 203 5.19 10.79 33.19
C ASN A 203 5.93 10.54 31.86
N ALA A 204 5.25 10.58 30.72
CA ALA A 204 5.91 10.40 29.41
C ALA A 204 7.00 11.46 29.19
N GLN A 205 8.18 11.08 28.74
CA GLN A 205 9.18 12.07 28.34
C GLN A 205 9.00 12.34 26.84
N ALA A 206 9.05 13.61 26.44
CA ALA A 206 9.20 13.90 25.01
C ALA A 206 10.46 13.21 24.49
N ALA A 207 10.41 12.69 23.26
CA ALA A 207 11.61 12.23 22.60
C ALA A 207 12.62 13.39 22.58
N GLU A 208 13.81 13.19 23.17
CA GLU A 208 14.86 14.20 23.21
C GLU A 208 15.24 14.60 21.77
N HIS A 209 14.70 15.70 21.30
CA HIS A 209 15.19 16.36 20.09
C HIS A 209 16.46 17.14 20.47
N GLN A 210 17.59 16.44 20.60
CA GLN A 210 18.89 17.08 20.81
C GLN A 210 19.30 17.87 19.57
N LEU A 211 19.16 19.20 19.64
CA LEU A 211 19.64 20.10 18.61
C LEU A 211 21.13 20.41 18.86
N ARG A 212 22.03 19.65 18.22
CA ARG A 212 23.48 19.90 18.32
C ARG A 212 23.89 21.01 17.36
N ARG A 213 24.43 22.11 17.89
CA ARG A 213 24.97 23.23 17.10
C ARG A 213 26.48 23.06 16.98
N PHE A 214 26.98 22.94 15.76
CA PHE A 214 28.41 22.87 15.48
C PHE A 214 28.89 24.27 15.11
N ARG A 215 29.87 24.82 15.83
CA ARG A 215 30.57 26.05 15.44
C ARG A 215 31.97 25.71 14.93
N LEU A 216 32.32 26.26 13.77
CA LEU A 216 33.69 26.28 13.25
C LEU A 216 34.39 27.54 13.78
N SER A 217 35.50 27.34 14.48
CA SER A 217 36.44 28.40 14.88
C SER A 217 37.53 28.50 13.82
N ASP A 218 37.91 29.71 13.44
CA ASP A 218 38.95 29.97 12.44
C ASP A 218 40.38 29.97 13.00
N GLU A 219 40.58 29.69 14.30
CA GLU A 219 41.93 29.56 14.90
C GLU A 219 42.06 28.34 15.84
N GLY A 220 43.11 27.54 15.63
CA GLY A 220 43.55 26.42 16.49
C GLY A 220 43.29 25.00 15.94
N ASP A 221 44.10 24.02 16.37
CA ASP A 221 44.14 22.62 15.87
C ASP A 221 42.89 21.75 16.20
N GLU A 222 41.88 22.30 16.88
CA GLU A 222 40.60 21.61 17.12
C GLU A 222 39.45 22.33 16.39
N ARG A 223 39.12 21.85 15.18
CA ARG A 223 38.16 22.49 14.24
C ARG A 223 36.68 22.26 14.52
N VAL A 224 36.31 21.52 15.57
CA VAL A 224 34.90 21.24 15.90
C VAL A 224 34.72 21.27 17.41
N MET A 225 34.19 22.37 17.93
CA MET A 225 33.63 22.40 19.28
C MET A 225 32.12 22.16 19.18
N ALA A 226 31.67 21.03 19.71
CA ALA A 226 30.24 20.74 19.90
C ALA A 226 29.78 21.48 21.16
N ASP A 227 29.25 22.70 20.99
CA ASP A 227 28.51 23.33 22.06
C ASP A 227 27.11 22.72 22.11
N LEU A 228 26.69 22.30 23.31
CA LEU A 228 25.28 22.11 23.63
C LEU A 228 24.58 23.45 23.41
N ALA A 229 23.94 23.63 22.25
CA ALA A 229 23.00 24.72 22.09
C ALA A 229 21.83 24.42 23.02
N GLY A 230 21.72 25.23 24.07
CA GLY A 230 20.63 25.13 25.03
C GLY A 230 19.26 25.13 24.35
N GLU A 231 18.31 24.56 25.07
CA GLU A 231 16.89 24.46 24.72
C GLU A 231 16.38 25.78 24.14
N SER A 232 15.81 25.75 22.93
CA SER A 232 15.06 26.91 22.43
C SER A 232 13.81 27.04 23.29
N PRO A 233 13.62 28.15 24.04
CA PRO A 233 12.45 28.36 24.86
C PRO A 233 11.33 28.94 24.00
N GLU A 234 11.02 28.31 22.86
CA GLU A 234 9.72 28.55 22.26
C GLU A 234 8.74 27.70 23.06
N ALA A 235 7.85 28.38 23.80
CA ALA A 235 6.73 27.73 24.46
C ALA A 235 5.92 26.99 23.38
N ARG A 236 6.20 25.70 23.22
CA ARG A 236 5.43 24.79 22.37
C ARG A 236 4.10 24.63 23.10
N GLY A 237 3.12 25.48 22.79
CA GLY A 237 1.73 25.20 23.13
C GLY A 237 1.21 24.10 22.21
N PHE A 238 0.21 23.34 22.66
CA PHE A 238 -0.45 22.36 21.80
C PHE A 238 -1.21 23.06 20.66
N ASP A 239 -0.74 22.89 19.42
CA ASP A 239 -1.42 23.43 18.24
C ASP A 239 -2.60 22.53 17.84
N MET A 240 -3.78 22.96 18.27
CA MET A 240 -5.05 22.34 17.93
C MET A 240 -5.29 22.24 16.42
N ALA A 241 -4.93 23.26 15.64
CA ALA A 241 -5.16 23.26 14.20
C ALA A 241 -4.22 22.27 13.49
N GLN A 242 -2.97 22.18 13.94
CA GLN A 242 -2.03 21.17 13.47
C GLN A 242 -2.54 19.76 13.80
N ALA A 243 -2.95 19.50 15.05
CA ALA A 243 -3.48 18.20 15.46
C ALA A 243 -4.71 17.77 14.64
N VAL A 244 -5.63 18.69 14.35
CA VAL A 244 -6.80 18.42 13.48
C VAL A 244 -6.38 18.05 12.06
N ARG A 245 -5.45 18.80 11.45
CA ARG A 245 -4.92 18.47 10.12
C ARG A 245 -4.27 17.09 10.10
N MET A 246 -3.58 16.74 11.18
CA MET A 246 -2.93 15.44 11.37
C MET A 246 -3.91 14.29 11.63
N VAL A 247 -5.23 14.45 11.62
CA VAL A 247 -6.19 13.33 11.74
C VAL A 247 -7.27 13.34 10.66
N THR A 248 -7.27 14.34 9.76
CA THR A 248 -8.34 14.54 8.77
C THR A 248 -8.36 13.48 7.66
N ASP A 249 -7.25 12.79 7.43
CA ASP A 249 -7.17 11.61 6.57
C ASP A 249 -7.86 10.36 7.16
N ILE A 250 -8.11 10.35 8.47
CA ILE A 250 -8.85 9.29 9.17
C ILE A 250 -10.30 9.70 9.39
N VAL A 251 -10.51 10.95 9.84
CA VAL A 251 -11.82 11.55 10.09
C VAL A 251 -12.09 12.57 8.98
N PRO A 252 -12.92 12.25 7.96
CA PRO A 252 -13.05 13.02 6.72
C PRO A 252 -13.75 14.38 6.88
N ASN A 253 -14.00 14.83 8.12
CA ASN A 253 -14.62 16.10 8.44
C ASN A 253 -13.80 16.83 9.52
N ALA A 254 -13.31 18.02 9.18
CA ALA A 254 -12.45 18.81 10.06
C ALA A 254 -13.18 19.29 11.35
N TRP A 255 -14.50 19.46 11.33
CA TRP A 255 -15.26 19.84 12.53
C TRP A 255 -15.41 18.67 13.50
N TRP A 256 -15.65 17.45 12.99
CA TRP A 256 -15.62 16.25 13.83
C TRP A 256 -14.23 16.01 14.40
N ALA A 257 -13.19 16.09 13.57
CA ALA A 257 -11.80 16.00 14.02
C ALA A 257 -11.50 17.04 15.12
N ARG A 258 -11.95 18.29 14.95
CA ARG A 258 -11.77 19.35 15.95
C ARG A 258 -12.49 19.04 17.27
N ALA A 259 -13.72 18.52 17.22
CA ALA A 259 -14.45 18.13 18.42
C ALA A 259 -13.69 17.03 19.18
N ILE A 260 -13.27 15.98 18.47
CA ILE A 260 -12.54 14.84 19.06
C ILE A 260 -11.21 15.29 19.69
N VAL A 261 -10.41 16.08 18.96
CA VAL A 261 -9.14 16.61 19.51
C VAL A 261 -9.42 17.49 20.73
N GLY A 262 -10.50 18.28 20.70
CA GLY A 262 -10.95 19.08 21.83
C GLY A 262 -11.28 18.24 23.06
N ASP A 263 -12.01 17.14 22.88
CA ASP A 263 -12.37 16.22 23.96
C ASP A 263 -11.14 15.54 24.56
N VAL A 264 -10.15 15.17 23.73
CA VAL A 264 -8.88 14.61 24.19
C VAL A 264 -8.09 15.62 25.02
N VAL A 265 -7.95 16.86 24.53
CA VAL A 265 -7.25 17.93 25.26
C VAL A 265 -7.95 18.25 26.58
N ALA A 266 -9.28 18.35 26.57
CA ALA A 266 -10.07 18.57 27.79
C ALA A 266 -9.90 17.42 28.80
N GLY A 267 -9.90 16.17 28.33
CA GLY A 267 -9.66 14.99 29.16
C GLY A 267 -8.25 14.95 29.76
N LEU A 268 -7.23 15.32 28.99
CA LEU A 268 -5.84 15.43 29.50
C LEU A 268 -5.69 16.58 30.49
N ALA A 269 -6.31 17.73 30.23
CA ALA A 269 -6.32 18.86 31.16
C ALA A 269 -6.98 18.48 32.49
N ALA A 270 -8.08 17.71 32.45
CA ALA A 270 -8.73 17.17 33.65
C ALA A 270 -7.85 16.16 34.41
N ARG A 271 -6.90 15.50 33.74
CA ARG A 271 -5.85 14.66 34.34
C ARG A 271 -4.64 15.44 34.86
N GLY A 272 -4.64 16.77 34.74
CA GLY A 272 -3.59 17.65 35.26
C GLY A 272 -2.47 17.98 34.27
N PHE A 273 -2.68 17.76 32.96
CA PHE A 273 -1.75 18.23 31.94
C PHE A 273 -1.98 19.72 31.70
N ASP A 274 -0.97 20.55 31.98
CA ASP A 274 -1.01 21.98 31.66
C ASP A 274 -0.63 22.24 30.18
N ASP A 275 -0.76 23.49 29.74
CA ASP A 275 -0.49 23.88 28.34
C ASP A 275 0.93 23.56 27.90
N ALA A 276 1.91 23.68 28.81
CA ALA A 276 3.30 23.37 28.54
C ALA A 276 3.48 21.85 28.31
N ARG A 277 2.86 21.04 29.18
CA ARG A 277 2.91 19.59 29.08
C ARG A 277 2.19 19.05 27.85
N LEU A 278 1.05 19.64 27.50
CA LEU A 278 0.29 19.29 26.31
C LEU A 278 1.11 19.55 25.04
N GLY A 279 1.82 20.67 24.95
CA GLY A 279 2.64 20.93 23.78
C GLY A 279 3.97 20.17 23.76
N GLU A 280 4.59 19.91 24.92
CA GLU A 280 5.74 19.00 25.05
C GLU A 280 5.39 17.60 24.49
N LEU A 281 4.22 17.08 24.82
CA LEU A 281 3.76 15.75 24.41
C LEU A 281 2.91 15.74 23.14
N SER A 282 2.84 16.85 22.40
CA SER A 282 1.98 17.00 21.22
C SER A 282 2.16 15.87 20.20
N GLY A 283 3.40 15.48 19.90
CA GLY A 283 3.71 14.37 19.00
C GLY A 283 3.13 13.03 19.47
N LEU A 284 3.34 12.69 20.75
CA LEU A 284 2.79 11.47 21.36
C LEU A 284 1.27 11.49 21.36
N ILE A 285 0.65 12.60 21.80
CA ILE A 285 -0.81 12.75 21.83
C ILE A 285 -1.42 12.53 20.46
N VAL A 286 -0.84 13.15 19.42
CA VAL A 286 -1.32 13.00 18.03
C VAL A 286 -1.11 11.58 17.52
N GLU A 287 0.03 10.95 17.80
CA GLU A 287 0.32 9.57 17.40
C GLU A 287 -0.67 8.58 18.04
N THR A 288 -0.87 8.66 19.36
CA THR A 288 -1.83 7.82 20.09
C THR A 288 -3.26 8.06 19.60
N LEU A 289 -3.65 9.33 19.38
CA LEU A 289 -4.96 9.66 18.83
C LEU A 289 -5.16 9.07 17.43
N ARG A 290 -4.17 9.15 16.54
CA ARG A 290 -4.25 8.57 15.19
C ARG A 290 -4.42 7.07 15.23
N ALA A 291 -3.62 6.37 16.03
CA ALA A 291 -3.71 4.92 16.20
C ALA A 291 -5.10 4.51 16.71
N TRP A 292 -5.60 5.21 17.74
CA TRP A 292 -6.92 4.96 18.29
C TRP A 292 -8.05 5.25 17.29
N LEU A 293 -8.00 6.37 16.57
CA LEU A 293 -8.98 6.71 15.54
C LEU A 293 -8.98 5.70 14.39
N ALA A 294 -7.82 5.17 14.00
CA ALA A 294 -7.74 4.11 12.99
C ALA A 294 -8.45 2.83 13.48
N GLY A 295 -8.28 2.46 14.75
CA GLY A 295 -9.00 1.35 15.38
C GLY A 295 -10.53 1.58 15.39
N VAL A 296 -10.97 2.76 15.82
CA VAL A 296 -12.39 3.15 15.84
C VAL A 296 -12.99 3.10 14.43
N ARG A 297 -12.29 3.66 13.43
CA ARG A 297 -12.69 3.62 12.02
C ARG A 297 -12.89 2.19 11.56
N ASN A 298 -11.91 1.32 11.78
CA ASN A 298 -11.92 -0.06 11.31
C ASN A 298 -13.10 -0.83 11.92
N ALA A 299 -13.35 -0.68 13.22
CA ALA A 299 -14.46 -1.33 13.90
C ALA A 299 -15.83 -0.84 13.41
N LYS A 300 -16.01 0.48 13.26
CA LYS A 300 -17.26 1.07 12.73
C LYS A 300 -17.50 0.68 11.27
N ALA A 301 -16.46 0.71 10.43
CA ALA A 301 -16.53 0.31 9.03
C ALA A 301 -16.93 -1.16 8.89
N GLU A 302 -16.35 -2.04 9.71
CA GLU A 302 -16.74 -3.45 9.73
C GLU A 302 -18.22 -3.64 10.11
N ALA A 303 -18.66 -2.99 11.18
CA ALA A 303 -20.04 -3.07 11.65
C ALA A 303 -21.03 -2.58 10.59
N LEU A 304 -20.75 -1.43 9.96
CA LEU A 304 -21.55 -0.89 8.87
C LEU A 304 -21.60 -1.85 7.69
N PHE A 305 -20.44 -2.31 7.20
CA PHE A 305 -20.37 -3.22 6.06
C PHE A 305 -21.18 -4.50 6.30
N ARG A 306 -21.04 -5.11 7.48
CA ARG A 306 -21.83 -6.30 7.85
C ARG A 306 -23.33 -6.01 7.88
N ALA A 307 -23.74 -4.87 8.40
CA ALA A 307 -25.14 -4.45 8.41
C ALA A 307 -25.69 -4.23 6.99
N GLU A 308 -24.90 -3.61 6.11
CA GLU A 308 -25.26 -3.39 4.70
C GLU A 308 -25.33 -4.70 3.89
N VAL A 309 -24.45 -5.66 4.18
CA VAL A 309 -24.52 -7.03 3.63
C VAL A 309 -25.80 -7.72 4.10
N ALA A 310 -26.10 -7.68 5.40
CA ALA A 310 -27.31 -8.28 5.96
C ALA A 310 -28.59 -7.63 5.41
N ALA A 311 -28.56 -6.33 5.13
CA ALA A 311 -29.64 -5.59 4.50
C ALA A 311 -29.75 -5.83 2.98
N GLY A 312 -28.81 -6.57 2.37
CA GLY A 312 -28.76 -6.82 0.92
C GLY A 312 -28.38 -5.59 0.09
N ARG A 313 -27.88 -4.53 0.72
CA ARG A 313 -27.44 -3.28 0.09
C ARG A 313 -25.98 -3.35 -0.38
N ILE A 314 -25.18 -4.22 0.24
CA ILE A 314 -23.91 -4.71 -0.31
C ILE A 314 -24.10 -6.18 -0.66
N GLN A 315 -23.71 -6.59 -1.87
CA GLN A 315 -23.93 -7.95 -2.36
C GLN A 315 -22.65 -8.54 -2.96
N PHE A 316 -22.43 -9.82 -2.70
CA PHE A 316 -21.40 -10.64 -3.33
C PHE A 316 -22.07 -11.82 -4.03
N ARG A 317 -22.31 -11.69 -5.34
CA ARG A 317 -23.14 -12.65 -6.09
C ARG A 317 -22.65 -12.88 -7.50
N LEU A 318 -22.93 -14.06 -8.05
CA LEU A 318 -22.91 -14.26 -9.50
C LEU A 318 -24.23 -13.77 -10.09
N ARG A 319 -24.13 -12.81 -11.01
CA ARG A 319 -25.28 -12.05 -11.54
C ARG A 319 -25.49 -12.28 -13.03
N THR A 320 -26.71 -12.08 -13.52
CA THR A 320 -27.02 -12.17 -14.97
C THR A 320 -26.93 -10.82 -15.69
N ASP A 321 -26.90 -9.73 -14.93
CA ASP A 321 -26.92 -8.34 -15.40
C ASP A 321 -25.56 -7.81 -15.91
N GLY A 322 -24.54 -8.66 -16.03
CA GLY A 322 -23.23 -8.29 -16.54
C GLY A 322 -22.28 -7.67 -15.52
N HIS A 323 -22.70 -7.45 -14.26
CA HIS A 323 -21.85 -6.88 -13.20
C HIS A 323 -20.92 -7.90 -12.51
N ASN A 324 -20.45 -8.91 -13.25
CA ASN A 324 -19.43 -9.85 -12.78
C ASN A 324 -18.04 -9.43 -13.28
N TRP A 325 -16.99 -9.89 -12.60
CA TRP A 325 -15.64 -9.81 -13.15
C TRP A 325 -15.44 -10.94 -14.16
N LYS A 326 -14.85 -10.65 -15.31
CA LYS A 326 -14.62 -11.62 -16.38
C LYS A 326 -13.14 -11.96 -16.44
N MET A 327 -12.82 -13.24 -16.32
CA MET A 327 -11.44 -13.73 -16.46
C MET A 327 -10.91 -13.37 -17.85
N PRO A 328 -9.70 -12.79 -17.96
CA PRO A 328 -9.14 -12.41 -19.24
C PRO A 328 -8.75 -13.64 -20.09
N PHE A 329 -8.64 -13.45 -21.40
CA PHE A 329 -8.17 -14.49 -22.34
C PHE A 329 -6.65 -14.50 -22.53
N GLU A 330 -5.98 -13.49 -22.00
CA GLU A 330 -4.53 -13.32 -22.00
C GLU A 330 -4.08 -12.95 -20.58
N ALA A 331 -2.89 -13.36 -20.19
CA ALA A 331 -2.21 -12.90 -18.98
C ALA A 331 -0.82 -12.36 -19.35
N GLU A 332 -0.21 -11.59 -18.46
CA GLU A 332 1.12 -11.02 -18.68
C GLU A 332 2.19 -11.81 -17.91
N THR A 333 3.37 -11.95 -18.52
CA THR A 333 4.58 -12.50 -17.90
C THR A 333 5.77 -11.63 -18.26
N TYR A 334 6.68 -11.45 -17.30
CA TYR A 334 7.94 -10.74 -17.50
C TYR A 334 9.08 -11.72 -17.84
N GLU A 335 8.80 -13.01 -17.96
CA GLU A 335 9.80 -14.01 -18.26
C GLU A 335 10.03 -14.16 -19.78
N PRO A 336 11.30 -14.27 -20.23
CA PRO A 336 11.63 -14.46 -21.63
C PRO A 336 11.09 -15.81 -22.13
N ALA A 337 10.89 -15.94 -23.44
CA ALA A 337 10.28 -17.13 -24.03
C ALA A 337 11.02 -18.44 -23.65
N GLY A 338 12.35 -18.39 -23.52
CA GLY A 338 13.21 -19.52 -23.14
C GLY A 338 13.51 -19.64 -21.65
N ALA A 339 12.83 -18.89 -20.77
CA ALA A 339 13.00 -19.07 -19.33
C ALA A 339 12.53 -20.44 -18.86
N ASP A 340 13.02 -20.84 -17.68
CA ASP A 340 12.67 -22.11 -17.07
C ASP A 340 11.17 -22.18 -16.76
N GLN A 341 10.48 -23.12 -17.41
CA GLN A 341 9.07 -23.37 -17.16
C GLN A 341 8.89 -24.11 -15.83
N LEU A 342 7.76 -23.85 -15.17
CA LEU A 342 7.37 -24.63 -14.00
C LEU A 342 6.86 -26.00 -14.48
N VAL A 343 7.48 -27.06 -13.97
CA VAL A 343 7.14 -28.46 -14.26
C VAL A 343 6.46 -29.11 -13.05
N GLY A 344 5.60 -30.08 -13.31
CA GLY A 344 4.93 -30.87 -12.29
C GLY A 344 5.88 -31.86 -11.60
N GLY A 345 5.37 -32.55 -10.58
CA GLY A 345 6.13 -33.58 -9.85
C GLY A 345 6.53 -34.80 -10.72
N ASP A 346 5.89 -34.98 -11.87
CA ASP A 346 6.23 -35.98 -12.89
C ASP A 346 7.32 -35.50 -13.88
N GLY A 347 7.85 -34.29 -13.70
CA GLY A 347 8.82 -33.66 -14.58
C GLY A 347 8.24 -33.17 -15.91
N GLN A 348 6.92 -33.26 -16.11
CA GLN A 348 6.24 -32.78 -17.31
C GLN A 348 5.68 -31.37 -17.12
N ALA A 349 5.30 -30.70 -18.21
CA ALA A 349 4.64 -29.41 -18.12
C ALA A 349 3.30 -29.54 -17.37
N LEU A 350 2.98 -28.54 -16.54
CA LEU A 350 1.67 -28.41 -15.90
C LEU A 350 0.56 -28.43 -16.97
N ARG A 351 -0.62 -28.95 -16.62
CA ARG A 351 -1.69 -29.25 -17.59
C ARG A 351 -2.99 -28.52 -17.31
N LYS A 352 -3.27 -28.19 -16.05
CA LYS A 352 -4.54 -27.60 -15.58
C LYS A 352 -4.46 -26.09 -15.35
N SER A 353 -3.29 -25.49 -15.53
CA SER A 353 -3.17 -24.04 -15.49
C SER A 353 -3.97 -23.39 -16.62
N LEU A 354 -4.67 -22.28 -16.33
CA LEU A 354 -5.53 -21.64 -17.32
C LEU A 354 -4.73 -21.05 -18.50
N PHE A 355 -3.55 -20.51 -18.19
CA PHE A 355 -2.61 -19.90 -19.14
C PHE A 355 -1.36 -20.76 -19.31
N ALA A 356 -0.73 -20.66 -20.48
CA ALA A 356 0.54 -21.32 -20.78
C ALA A 356 1.37 -20.52 -21.79
N PRO A 357 2.71 -20.61 -21.75
CA PRO A 357 3.53 -21.30 -20.74
C PRO A 357 3.50 -20.60 -19.37
N ILE A 358 3.88 -21.32 -18.31
CA ILE A 358 4.08 -20.78 -16.96
C ILE A 358 5.53 -20.96 -16.56
N TYR A 359 6.13 -19.91 -16.03
CA TYR A 359 7.54 -19.88 -15.68
C TYR A 359 7.78 -19.94 -14.18
N ARG A 360 8.93 -20.48 -13.77
CA ARG A 360 9.33 -20.50 -12.35
C ARG A 360 9.47 -19.09 -11.78
N GLY A 361 9.96 -18.17 -12.60
CA GLY A 361 10.15 -16.76 -12.25
C GLY A 361 8.85 -15.96 -12.07
N ASP A 362 7.72 -16.48 -12.57
CA ASP A 362 6.43 -15.84 -12.33
C ASP A 362 6.07 -15.86 -10.83
N PHE A 363 6.59 -16.80 -10.03
CA PHE A 363 6.26 -16.98 -8.61
C PHE A 363 7.28 -16.35 -7.67
N SER A 364 6.80 -15.71 -6.60
CA SER A 364 7.64 -14.99 -5.61
C SER A 364 8.43 -15.92 -4.69
N SER A 365 7.95 -17.15 -4.49
CA SER A 365 8.50 -18.09 -3.51
C SER A 365 8.47 -19.53 -4.01
N GLN A 366 9.28 -20.39 -3.38
CA GLN A 366 9.23 -21.83 -3.65
C GLN A 366 7.90 -22.44 -3.17
N ASP A 367 7.34 -21.95 -2.06
CA ASP A 367 6.05 -22.41 -1.55
C ASP A 367 4.92 -22.20 -2.56
N GLU A 368 4.83 -21.02 -3.19
CA GLU A 368 3.84 -20.75 -4.25
C GLU A 368 3.98 -21.72 -5.43
N ARG A 369 5.22 -22.07 -5.80
CA ARG A 369 5.48 -23.05 -6.87
C ARG A 369 5.00 -24.44 -6.46
N ASP A 370 5.28 -24.85 -5.24
CA ASP A 370 4.86 -26.15 -4.71
C ASP A 370 3.33 -26.25 -4.65
N ILE A 371 2.64 -25.17 -4.29
CA ILE A 371 1.17 -25.07 -4.32
C ILE A 371 0.64 -25.21 -5.74
N ALA A 372 1.22 -24.49 -6.71
CA ALA A 372 0.82 -24.58 -8.11
C ALA A 372 0.99 -26.00 -8.68
N VAL A 373 2.11 -26.65 -8.36
CA VAL A 373 2.37 -28.06 -8.72
C VAL A 373 1.38 -29.00 -8.05
N TYR A 374 1.08 -28.78 -6.77
CA TYR A 374 0.11 -29.57 -6.03
C TYR A 374 -1.30 -29.47 -6.65
N LEU A 375 -1.80 -28.25 -6.84
CA LEU A 375 -3.11 -27.99 -7.47
C LEU A 375 -3.19 -28.68 -8.85
N ASP A 376 -2.15 -28.57 -9.67
CA ASP A 376 -2.15 -29.21 -11.00
C ASP A 376 -2.24 -30.74 -10.93
N SER A 377 -1.73 -31.36 -9.84
CA SER A 377 -1.77 -32.80 -9.63
C SER A 377 -3.14 -33.33 -9.16
N GLU A 378 -3.98 -32.48 -8.57
CA GLU A 378 -5.23 -32.87 -7.93
C GLU A 378 -6.32 -33.28 -8.93
N LYS A 379 -6.84 -34.52 -8.82
CA LYS A 379 -7.76 -35.10 -9.82
C LYS A 379 -9.10 -34.36 -9.92
N ALA A 380 -9.61 -33.84 -8.80
CA ALA A 380 -10.87 -33.10 -8.75
C ALA A 380 -10.76 -31.68 -9.33
N LEU A 381 -9.53 -31.19 -9.55
CA LEU A 381 -9.30 -29.86 -10.08
C LEU A 381 -9.58 -29.80 -11.58
N SER A 382 -10.43 -28.86 -12.01
CA SER A 382 -10.66 -28.57 -13.43
C SER A 382 -9.60 -27.63 -14.00
N TRP A 383 -9.33 -26.53 -13.30
CA TRP A 383 -8.33 -25.53 -13.70
C TRP A 383 -7.89 -24.69 -12.50
N TRP A 384 -6.71 -24.07 -12.61
CA TRP A 384 -6.24 -23.06 -11.67
C TRP A 384 -5.59 -21.88 -12.40
N HIS A 385 -5.59 -20.72 -11.75
CA HIS A 385 -4.95 -19.49 -12.20
C HIS A 385 -4.29 -18.82 -11.00
N ARG A 386 -3.01 -18.45 -11.14
CA ARG A 386 -2.37 -17.53 -10.21
C ARG A 386 -2.82 -16.11 -10.54
N ASN A 387 -3.46 -15.47 -9.59
CA ASN A 387 -3.95 -14.11 -9.72
C ASN A 387 -2.82 -13.14 -9.38
N VAL A 388 -2.41 -12.33 -10.36
CA VAL A 388 -1.37 -11.33 -10.15
C VAL A 388 -2.03 -10.08 -9.56
N ALA A 389 -1.58 -9.68 -8.37
CA ALA A 389 -2.10 -8.53 -7.64
C ALA A 389 -2.19 -7.27 -8.52
N ARG A 390 -3.26 -6.48 -8.30
CA ARG A 390 -3.61 -5.22 -9.00
C ARG A 390 -3.88 -5.27 -10.51
N LEU A 391 -3.57 -6.38 -11.20
CA LEU A 391 -3.86 -6.54 -12.63
C LEU A 391 -5.15 -7.34 -12.92
N HIS A 392 -5.62 -8.16 -11.99
CA HIS A 392 -6.70 -9.12 -12.23
C HIS A 392 -7.89 -8.98 -11.26
N TYR A 393 -8.15 -9.99 -10.43
CA TYR A 393 -9.34 -10.08 -9.60
C TYR A 393 -9.06 -9.60 -8.18
N ALA A 394 -10.02 -8.87 -7.60
CA ALA A 394 -9.90 -8.29 -6.28
C ALA A 394 -11.25 -8.33 -5.55
N ILE A 395 -11.19 -8.46 -4.22
CA ILE A 395 -12.35 -8.43 -3.33
C ILE A 395 -12.29 -7.16 -2.50
N SER A 396 -13.30 -6.31 -2.66
CA SER A 396 -13.45 -5.08 -1.87
C SER A 396 -14.08 -5.41 -0.52
N GLY A 397 -13.74 -4.64 0.52
CA GLY A 397 -14.26 -4.87 1.87
C GLY A 397 -14.50 -3.55 2.60
N TRP A 398 -14.44 -3.61 3.93
CA TRP A 398 -14.59 -2.44 4.82
C TRP A 398 -13.26 -1.74 5.14
N ARG A 399 -12.22 -2.00 4.36
CA ARG A 399 -11.00 -1.18 4.34
C ARG A 399 -10.78 -0.66 2.93
N ARG A 400 -10.00 0.43 2.82
CA ARG A 400 -9.64 1.06 1.55
C ARG A 400 -8.95 0.08 0.60
N GLU A 401 -8.06 -0.73 1.15
CA GLU A 401 -7.32 -1.73 0.37
C GLU A 401 -8.19 -2.92 -0.01
N LYS A 402 -8.16 -3.27 -1.29
CA LYS A 402 -8.79 -4.49 -1.81
C LYS A 402 -7.91 -5.70 -1.50
N VAL A 403 -8.54 -6.84 -1.27
CA VAL A 403 -7.85 -8.13 -1.10
C VAL A 403 -7.63 -8.75 -2.48
N TYR A 404 -6.39 -9.11 -2.78
CA TYR A 404 -5.98 -9.72 -4.05
C TYR A 404 -5.53 -11.16 -3.78
N PRO A 405 -6.44 -12.14 -3.94
CA PRO A 405 -6.14 -13.56 -3.76
C PRO A 405 -4.93 -13.98 -4.60
N ASP A 406 -4.15 -14.95 -4.14
CA ASP A 406 -3.00 -15.47 -4.88
C ASP A 406 -3.41 -16.50 -5.94
N PHE A 407 -4.41 -17.34 -5.62
CA PHE A 407 -4.87 -18.41 -6.49
C PHE A 407 -6.38 -18.42 -6.64
N ILE A 408 -6.84 -18.70 -7.85
CA ILE A 408 -8.24 -18.90 -8.20
C ILE A 408 -8.34 -20.24 -8.92
N PHE A 409 -9.19 -21.15 -8.46
CA PHE A 409 -9.27 -22.48 -9.05
C PHE A 409 -10.66 -23.07 -8.94
N ALA A 410 -11.01 -23.93 -9.90
CA ALA A 410 -12.28 -24.63 -9.90
C ALA A 410 -12.08 -26.11 -9.57
N VAL A 411 -12.84 -26.58 -8.60
CA VAL A 411 -12.95 -27.98 -8.19
C VAL A 411 -14.29 -28.51 -8.70
N GLN A 412 -14.29 -29.73 -9.22
CA GLN A 412 -15.48 -30.40 -9.72
C GLN A 412 -15.71 -31.69 -8.93
N HIS A 413 -16.84 -31.77 -8.22
CA HIS A 413 -17.31 -32.98 -7.53
C HIS A 413 -18.48 -33.59 -8.32
N GLY A 414 -18.23 -34.71 -9.00
CA GLY A 414 -19.24 -35.33 -9.87
C GLY A 414 -19.56 -34.52 -11.14
N GLU A 415 -20.72 -34.74 -11.75
CA GLU A 415 -21.06 -34.13 -13.06
C GLU A 415 -21.52 -32.67 -12.97
N THR A 416 -22.10 -32.24 -11.84
CA THR A 416 -22.80 -30.96 -11.71
C THR A 416 -22.30 -30.03 -10.62
N ASP A 417 -21.59 -30.52 -9.60
CA ASP A 417 -21.11 -29.68 -8.49
C ASP A 417 -19.75 -29.06 -8.85
N LYS A 418 -19.75 -27.73 -8.98
CA LYS A 418 -18.57 -26.93 -9.30
C LYS A 418 -18.36 -25.90 -8.21
N LYS A 419 -17.24 -26.02 -7.52
CA LYS A 419 -16.83 -25.08 -6.48
C LYS A 419 -15.68 -24.23 -6.98
N LEU A 420 -15.86 -22.93 -6.97
CA LEU A 420 -14.85 -21.95 -7.30
C LEU A 420 -14.18 -21.47 -6.02
N MET A 421 -12.89 -21.72 -5.92
CA MET A 421 -12.07 -21.39 -4.77
C MET A 421 -11.23 -20.16 -5.08
N VAL A 422 -11.25 -19.22 -4.15
CA VAL A 422 -10.42 -18.02 -4.16
C VAL A 422 -9.55 -18.07 -2.91
N LEU A 423 -8.24 -18.13 -3.12
CA LEU A 423 -7.29 -18.47 -2.07
C LEU A 423 -6.25 -17.37 -1.90
N GLU A 424 -6.19 -16.80 -0.70
CA GLU A 424 -5.13 -15.91 -0.24
C GLU A 424 -4.11 -16.73 0.56
N MET A 425 -2.83 -16.57 0.25
CA MET A 425 -1.72 -17.16 0.99
C MET A 425 -1.03 -16.11 1.86
N LYS A 426 -0.64 -16.52 3.07
CA LYS A 426 0.11 -15.66 4.01
C LYS A 426 1.23 -16.40 4.72
N GLY A 427 2.36 -15.71 4.89
CA GLY A 427 3.48 -16.20 5.69
C GLY A 427 3.12 -16.31 7.16
N GLU A 428 3.68 -17.31 7.85
CA GLU A 428 3.35 -17.61 9.26
C GLU A 428 3.70 -16.46 10.22
N HIS A 429 4.78 -15.73 9.95
CA HIS A 429 5.21 -14.58 10.76
C HIS A 429 4.20 -13.40 10.75
N LEU A 430 3.21 -13.43 9.85
CA LEU A 430 2.14 -12.43 9.78
C LEU A 430 0.84 -12.92 10.43
N ALA A 431 0.81 -14.15 10.96
CA ALA A 431 -0.35 -14.69 11.65
C ALA A 431 -0.66 -13.86 12.91
N GLY A 432 -1.93 -13.49 13.09
CA GLY A 432 -2.38 -12.67 14.22
C GLY A 432 -2.16 -11.17 14.08
N ASN A 433 -1.59 -10.68 12.96
CA ASN A 433 -1.60 -9.25 12.64
C ASN A 433 -3.00 -8.79 12.21
N ASP A 434 -3.35 -7.54 12.50
CA ASP A 434 -4.60 -6.85 12.16
C ASP A 434 -4.98 -6.92 10.67
N ASP A 435 -4.01 -7.00 9.76
CA ASP A 435 -4.27 -7.22 8.32
C ASP A 435 -4.74 -8.65 8.03
N THR A 436 -4.07 -9.65 8.63
CA THR A 436 -4.40 -11.06 8.45
C THR A 436 -5.78 -11.39 9.00
N GLU A 437 -6.11 -10.89 10.19
CA GLU A 437 -7.43 -11.09 10.79
C GLU A 437 -8.54 -10.39 9.99
N TYR A 438 -8.27 -9.19 9.44
CA TYR A 438 -9.20 -8.54 8.52
C TYR A 438 -9.47 -9.36 7.26
N LYS A 439 -8.41 -9.81 6.57
CA LYS A 439 -8.55 -10.59 5.33
C LYS A 439 -9.33 -11.87 5.58
N LYS A 440 -9.01 -12.57 6.68
CA LYS A 440 -9.73 -13.77 7.11
C LYS A 440 -11.21 -13.51 7.38
N ALA A 441 -11.52 -12.44 8.12
CA ALA A 441 -12.90 -12.06 8.42
C ALA A 441 -13.69 -11.67 7.16
N LEU A 442 -13.07 -10.95 6.22
CA LEU A 442 -13.68 -10.55 4.96
C LEU A 442 -13.96 -11.76 4.06
N LEU A 443 -12.95 -12.61 3.81
CA LEU A 443 -13.09 -13.78 2.93
C LEU A 443 -14.13 -14.77 3.47
N ARG A 444 -14.17 -14.96 4.79
CA ARG A 444 -15.22 -15.74 5.46
C ARG A 444 -16.60 -15.13 5.22
N LEU A 445 -16.77 -13.83 5.42
CA LEU A 445 -18.05 -13.15 5.17
C LEU A 445 -18.48 -13.27 3.71
N MET A 446 -17.55 -13.14 2.75
CA MET A 446 -17.85 -13.31 1.32
C MET A 446 -18.32 -14.73 1.00
N THR A 447 -17.69 -15.74 1.60
CA THR A 447 -18.13 -17.14 1.47
C THR A 447 -19.54 -17.35 2.04
N GLU A 448 -19.80 -16.83 3.24
CA GLU A 448 -21.10 -17.00 3.93
C GLU A 448 -22.24 -16.21 3.26
N SER A 449 -21.93 -15.07 2.62
CA SER A 449 -22.91 -14.19 1.96
C SER A 449 -23.05 -14.44 0.46
N PHE A 450 -22.25 -15.33 -0.11
CA PHE A 450 -22.30 -15.65 -1.54
C PHE A 450 -23.67 -16.18 -1.95
N ALA A 451 -24.21 -15.65 -3.05
CA ALA A 451 -25.41 -16.18 -3.68
C ALA A 451 -25.35 -16.11 -5.21
N ILE A 452 -26.18 -16.90 -5.87
CA ILE A 452 -26.40 -16.83 -7.32
C ILE A 452 -27.73 -16.11 -7.56
N GLU A 453 -27.75 -15.16 -8.47
CA GLU A 453 -28.97 -14.47 -8.86
C GLU A 453 -29.90 -15.43 -9.61
N GLN A 454 -31.06 -15.73 -9.02
CA GLN A 454 -32.08 -16.56 -9.65
C GLN A 454 -32.94 -15.70 -10.59
N VAL A 455 -32.55 -15.62 -11.86
CA VAL A 455 -33.37 -14.99 -12.92
C VAL A 455 -33.58 -15.98 -14.05
N GLU A 456 -34.83 -16.15 -14.48
CA GLU A 456 -35.21 -17.14 -15.52
C GLU A 456 -34.77 -16.77 -16.94
N ARG A 457 -34.29 -15.54 -17.19
CA ARG A 457 -33.51 -15.10 -18.38
C ARG A 457 -33.38 -13.58 -18.38
N VAL A 458 -32.16 -13.06 -18.56
CA VAL A 458 -31.91 -11.67 -18.95
C VAL A 458 -31.13 -11.70 -20.28
N GLY A 459 -31.82 -11.55 -21.40
CA GLY A 459 -31.20 -11.60 -22.74
C GLY A 459 -30.68 -12.98 -23.16
N GLU A 460 -29.53 -13.03 -23.85
CA GLU A 460 -28.85 -14.27 -24.31
C GLU A 460 -28.01 -14.96 -23.23
N LEU A 461 -27.87 -14.36 -22.03
CA LEU A 461 -27.06 -14.89 -20.95
C LEU A 461 -27.90 -15.80 -20.05
N GLU A 462 -27.67 -17.11 -20.18
CA GLU A 462 -28.16 -18.12 -19.23
C GLU A 462 -27.03 -18.46 -18.25
N LEU A 463 -27.23 -18.22 -16.95
CA LEU A 463 -26.36 -18.79 -15.92
C LEU A 463 -26.69 -20.27 -15.78
N VAL A 464 -25.93 -21.12 -16.47
CA VAL A 464 -25.99 -22.58 -16.34
C VAL A 464 -25.41 -22.96 -14.98
N GLY A 465 -26.18 -22.76 -13.91
CA GLY A 465 -25.73 -22.97 -12.53
C GLY A 465 -26.88 -23.07 -11.52
N THR A 466 -28.08 -23.41 -11.97
CA THR A 466 -29.26 -23.50 -11.08
C THR A 466 -29.14 -24.60 -10.03
N ASN A 467 -28.24 -25.58 -10.18
CA ASN A 467 -27.90 -26.56 -9.15
C ASN A 467 -26.38 -26.79 -9.10
N GLY A 468 -25.74 -26.47 -7.97
CA GLY A 468 -24.38 -26.95 -7.65
C GLY A 468 -23.21 -26.03 -7.98
N THR A 469 -23.38 -24.73 -8.24
CA THR A 469 -22.22 -23.82 -8.29
C THR A 469 -22.07 -23.07 -6.97
N ALA A 470 -20.89 -23.16 -6.34
CA ALA A 470 -20.56 -22.46 -5.11
C ALA A 470 -19.26 -21.65 -5.27
N VAL A 471 -19.14 -20.51 -4.59
CA VAL A 471 -17.87 -19.78 -4.46
C VAL A 471 -17.45 -19.83 -3.00
N ALA A 472 -16.20 -20.19 -2.74
CA ALA A 472 -15.61 -20.11 -1.43
C ALA A 472 -14.30 -19.32 -1.49
N CYS A 473 -14.12 -18.44 -0.52
CA CYS A 473 -12.97 -17.59 -0.36
C CYS A 473 -12.30 -17.95 0.97
N ASP A 474 -11.02 -18.32 0.94
CA ASP A 474 -10.30 -18.73 2.14
C ASP A 474 -8.88 -18.15 2.20
N LEU A 475 -8.37 -18.03 3.42
CA LEU A 475 -7.01 -17.61 3.72
C LEU A 475 -6.26 -18.79 4.34
N VAL A 476 -5.15 -19.18 3.72
CA VAL A 476 -4.32 -20.29 4.18
C VAL A 476 -2.93 -19.80 4.52
N LEU A 477 -2.47 -20.14 5.73
CA LEU A 477 -1.09 -19.90 6.13
C LEU A 477 -0.17 -20.90 5.42
N MET A 478 0.99 -20.45 4.95
CA MET A 478 1.94 -21.28 4.19
C MET A 478 2.28 -22.63 4.86
N PRO A 479 2.55 -22.75 6.17
CA PRO A 479 2.84 -24.06 6.75
C PRO A 479 1.66 -25.05 6.72
N ALA A 480 0.43 -24.53 6.66
CA ALA A 480 -0.80 -25.31 6.75
C ALA A 480 -1.39 -25.69 5.38
N TRP A 481 -0.80 -25.24 4.25
CA TRP A 481 -1.42 -25.49 2.95
C TRP A 481 -1.53 -26.98 2.62
N LYS A 482 -0.57 -27.80 3.06
CA LYS A 482 -0.57 -29.26 2.82
C LYS A 482 -1.70 -29.99 3.54
N THR A 483 -2.23 -29.44 4.62
CA THR A 483 -3.37 -30.01 5.34
C THR A 483 -4.70 -29.38 4.91
N ARG A 484 -4.69 -28.08 4.59
CA ARG A 484 -5.88 -27.32 4.19
C ARG A 484 -6.33 -27.54 2.75
N LEU A 485 -5.41 -27.57 1.78
CA LEU A 485 -5.78 -27.74 0.38
C LEU A 485 -6.52 -29.07 0.10
N PRO A 486 -6.14 -30.22 0.70
CA PRO A 486 -6.94 -31.44 0.58
C PRO A 486 -8.39 -31.27 1.04
N GLU A 487 -8.68 -30.42 2.03
CA GLU A 487 -10.07 -30.16 2.48
C GLU A 487 -10.90 -29.44 1.41
N PHE A 488 -10.26 -28.78 0.45
CA PHE A 488 -10.94 -28.07 -0.65
C PHE A 488 -11.07 -28.91 -1.92
N THR A 489 -10.23 -29.94 -2.08
CA THR A 489 -10.21 -30.81 -3.27
C THR A 489 -10.78 -32.21 -3.03
N ALA A 490 -10.99 -32.61 -1.77
CA ALA A 490 -11.71 -33.82 -1.37
C ALA A 490 -13.22 -33.65 -1.53
#